data_AF-A0A1Y2K413-F1
#
_entry.id   AF-A0A1Y2K413-F1
#
_cell.length_a   1.000
_cell.length_b   1.000
_cell.length_c   1.000
_cell.angle_alpha   90.00
_cell.angle_beta   90.00
_cell.angle_gamma   90.00
#
_symmetry.space_group_name_H-M   'P 1'
#
loop_
_entity.id
_entity.type
_entity.pdbx_description
1 polymer ?
#
loop_
_entity_poly.entity_id
_entity_poly.type
_entity_poly.pdbx_seq_one_letter_code
_entity_poly.pdbx_strand_id
1 'polypeptide(L)' 'MEIEVIIQHGDADQRQSRFDNLLLAVAEKLAASPTLDGLIFGITYGRPAIQLEHEEGATPILGGVMELTLEYETPSPIA' A
#
# COMPACT_ATOMS: atom_id res chain seq x y z
N MET A 1 -5.26 8.78 1.73
CA MET A 1 -5.67 7.56 1.01
C MET A 1 -4.83 6.41 1.53
N GLU A 2 -5.26 5.17 1.34
CA GLU A 2 -4.58 3.98 1.87
C GLU A 2 -4.49 2.88 0.82
N ILE A 3 -3.40 2.11 0.88
CA ILE A 3 -3.25 0.84 0.17
C ILE A 3 -3.07 -0.24 1.22
N GLU A 4 -3.99 -1.19 1.24
CA GLU A 4 -3.90 -2.38 2.07
C GLU A 4 -3.29 -3.54 1.27
N VAL A 5 -2.31 -4.20 1.85
CA VAL A 5 -1.62 -5.36 1.27
C VAL A 5 -1.86 -6.57 2.18
N ILE A 6 -2.33 -7.69 1.62
CA ILE A 6 -2.67 -8.90 2.37
C ILE A 6 -2.09 -10.14 1.67
N ILE A 7 -1.39 -10.98 2.43
CA ILE A 7 -0.87 -12.28 2.00
C ILE A 7 -1.51 -13.38 2.86
N GLN A 8 -2.39 -14.15 2.24
CA GLN A 8 -3.20 -15.19 2.90
C GLN A 8 -2.55 -16.58 2.88
N HIS A 9 -1.49 -16.78 2.09
CA HIS A 9 -0.93 -18.11 1.83
C HIS A 9 0.60 -18.15 1.80
N GLY A 10 1.14 -19.30 2.18
CA GLY A 10 2.57 -19.60 2.27
C GLY A 10 2.99 -19.92 3.71
N ASP A 11 4.14 -20.55 3.86
CA ASP A 11 4.81 -20.60 5.16
C ASP A 11 5.30 -19.19 5.60
N ALA A 12 5.91 -19.08 6.77
CA ALA A 12 6.33 -17.81 7.32
C ALA A 12 7.29 -17.04 6.39
N ASP A 13 8.31 -17.72 5.85
CA ASP A 13 9.33 -17.11 5.00
C ASP A 13 8.75 -16.74 3.63
N GLN A 14 7.90 -17.61 3.07
CA GLN A 14 7.20 -17.34 1.82
C GLN A 14 6.25 -16.15 1.95
N ARG A 15 5.50 -16.04 3.06
CA ARG A 15 4.59 -14.90 3.28
C ARG A 15 5.37 -13.59 3.37
N GLN A 16 6.45 -13.57 4.14
CA GLN A 16 7.28 -12.39 4.28
C GLN A 16 7.88 -11.98 2.92
N SER A 17 8.46 -12.93 2.19
CA SER A 17 9.03 -12.66 0.87
C SER A 17 7.99 -12.13 -0.12
N ARG A 18 6.78 -12.71 -0.13
CA ARG A 18 5.68 -12.24 -1.00
C ARG A 18 5.22 -10.84 -0.62
N PHE A 19 5.11 -10.56 0.68
CA PHE A 19 4.73 -9.25 1.19
C PHE A 19 5.74 -8.18 0.77
N ASP A 20 7.03 -8.43 0.96
CA ASP A 20 8.10 -7.51 0.59
C ASP A 20 8.15 -7.26 -0.92
N ASN A 21 8.02 -8.32 -1.72
CA ASN A 21 7.99 -8.21 -3.18
C ASN A 21 6.78 -7.40 -3.67
N LEU A 22 5.61 -7.58 -3.04
CA LEU A 22 4.41 -6.82 -3.39
C LEU A 22 4.54 -5.34 -3.01
N LEU A 23 5.11 -5.04 -1.84
CA LEU A 23 5.41 -3.65 -1.44
C LEU A 23 6.37 -2.98 -2.41
N LEU A 24 7.43 -3.67 -2.84
CA LEU A 24 8.38 -3.15 -3.82
C LEU A 24 7.69 -2.86 -5.16
N ALA A 25 6.87 -3.79 -5.64
CA ALA A 25 6.13 -3.62 -6.88
C ALA A 25 5.15 -2.43 -6.81
N VAL A 26 4.46 -2.25 -5.68
CA VAL A 26 3.60 -1.08 -5.46
C VAL A 26 4.42 0.21 -5.48
N ALA A 27 5.54 0.25 -4.76
CA ALA A 27 6.42 1.42 -4.72
C ALA A 27 6.95 1.80 -6.13
N GLU A 28 7.36 0.81 -6.92
CA GLU A 28 7.79 1.00 -8.32
C GLU A 28 6.67 1.60 -9.18
N LYS A 29 5.42 1.14 -9.01
CA LYS A 29 4.27 1.67 -9.76
C LYS A 29 3.92 3.09 -9.35
N LEU A 30 3.94 3.39 -8.05
CA LEU A 30 3.69 4.75 -7.55
C LEU A 30 4.79 5.72 -8.02
N ALA A 31 6.05 5.28 -8.04
CA ALA A 31 7.16 6.08 -8.55
C ALA A 31 7.07 6.33 -10.07
N ALA A 32 6.54 5.37 -10.83
CA ALA A 32 6.36 5.50 -12.28
C ALA A 32 5.18 6.42 -12.67
N SER A 33 4.19 6.61 -11.79
CA SER A 33 3.05 7.52 -12.02
C SER A 33 2.81 8.43 -10.80
N PRO A 34 3.70 9.40 -10.54
CA PRO A 34 3.62 10.24 -9.34
C PRO A 34 2.45 11.24 -9.38
N THR A 35 1.85 11.45 -10.55
CA THR A 35 0.74 12.38 -10.77
C THR A 35 -0.59 11.68 -11.07
N LEU A 36 -0.63 10.35 -11.04
CA LEU A 36 -1.80 9.54 -11.44
C LEU A 36 -2.44 10.06 -12.73
N ASP A 37 -1.65 10.14 -13.80
CA ASP A 37 -2.06 10.67 -15.11
C ASP A 37 -2.54 12.14 -15.08
N GLY A 38 -1.99 12.94 -14.16
CA GLY A 38 -2.29 14.37 -14.01
C GLY A 38 -3.50 14.68 -13.13
N LEU A 39 -4.08 13.67 -12.47
CA LEU A 39 -5.16 13.86 -11.49
C LEU A 39 -4.69 14.52 -10.20
N ILE A 40 -3.41 14.35 -9.85
CA ILE A 40 -2.78 14.93 -8.67
C ILE A 40 -1.45 15.58 -9.06
N PHE A 41 -0.97 16.51 -8.25
CA PHE A 41 0.33 17.16 -8.42
C PHE A 41 1.49 16.32 -7.88
N GLY A 42 1.21 15.50 -6.86
CA GLY A 42 2.21 14.65 -6.24
C GLY A 42 1.62 13.65 -5.28
N ILE A 43 2.39 12.59 -5.04
CA ILE A 43 2.10 11.50 -4.11
C ILE A 43 3.31 11.25 -3.22
N THR A 44 3.07 11.16 -1.92
CA THR A 44 4.06 10.66 -0.96
C THR A 44 3.43 9.52 -0.16
N TYR A 45 4.24 8.58 0.28
CA TYR A 45 3.77 7.40 1.03
C TYR A 45 4.74 7.04 2.15
N GLY A 46 4.17 6.57 3.25
CA GLY A 46 4.90 6.17 4.45
C GLY A 46 5.32 4.71 4.45
N ARG A 47 6.01 4.29 5.52
CA ARG A 47 6.25 2.87 5.80
C ARG A 47 4.90 2.21 6.13
N PRO A 48 4.60 1.01 5.59
CA PRO A 48 3.37 0.33 5.94
C PRO A 48 3.33 -0.08 7.42
N ALA A 49 2.18 0.09 8.05
CA ALA A 49 1.89 -0.48 9.36
C ALA A 49 1.59 -1.98 9.19
N ILE A 50 2.55 -2.83 9.53
CA ILE A 50 2.45 -4.29 9.34
C ILE A 50 1.61 -4.89 10.46
N GLN A 51 0.71 -5.80 10.09
CA GLN A 51 -0.13 -6.56 10.99
C GLN A 51 -0.06 -8.05 10.65
N LEU A 52 0.14 -8.88 11.66
CA LEU A 52 0.06 -10.33 11.52
C LEU A 52 -1.17 -10.80 12.29
N GLU A 53 -2.16 -11.26 11.55
CA GLU A 53 -3.37 -11.82 12.13
C GLU A 53 -3.20 -13.32 12.31
N HIS A 54 -3.55 -13.79 13.50
CA HIS A 54 -3.48 -15.19 13.87
C HIS A 54 -4.81 -15.59 14.50
N GLU A 55 -5.47 -16.56 13.88
CA GLU A 55 -6.65 -17.23 14.43
C GLU A 55 -6.30 -18.69 14.74
N GLU A 56 -6.79 -19.19 15.87
CA GLU A 56 -6.48 -20.55 16.33
C GLU A 56 -7.00 -21.60 15.33
N GLY A 57 -6.09 -22.43 14.81
CA GLY A 57 -6.39 -23.46 13.80
C GLY A 57 -6.37 -22.98 12.35
N ALA A 58 -6.15 -21.68 12.09
CA ALA A 58 -6.01 -21.12 10.75
C ALA A 58 -4.56 -20.83 10.38
N THR A 59 -4.29 -20.71 9.07
CA THR A 59 -2.98 -20.21 8.60
C THR A 59 -2.92 -18.70 8.87
N PRO A 60 -1.86 -18.19 9.52
CA PRO A 60 -1.76 -16.74 9.78
C PRO A 60 -1.84 -15.90 8.50
N ILE A 61 -2.38 -14.69 8.61
CA ILE A 61 -2.48 -13.73 7.51
C ILE A 61 -1.51 -12.59 7.81
N LEU A 62 -0.59 -12.34 6.87
CA LEU A 62 0.32 -11.20 6.95
C LEU A 62 -0.24 -10.07 6.11
N GLY A 63 -0.46 -8.91 6.72
CA GLY A 63 -0.92 -7.73 6.03
C GLY A 63 -0.20 -6.46 6.46
N GLY A 64 -0.56 -5.36 5.80
CA GLY A 64 -0.14 -4.05 6.23
C GLY A 64 -0.79 -2.94 5.43
N VAL A 65 -0.95 -1.79 6.07
CA VAL A 65 -1.58 -0.61 5.49
C VAL A 65 -0.52 0.45 5.22
N MET A 66 -0.44 0.90 3.97
CA MET A 66 0.41 2.01 3.55
C MET A 66 -0.45 3.27 3.42
N GLU A 67 -0.13 4.29 4.20
CA GLU A 67 -0.75 5.61 4.09
C GLU A 67 -0.14 6.41 2.93
N LEU A 68 -1.01 7.05 2.14
CA LEU A 68 -0.67 7.91 1.02
C LEU A 68 -1.21 9.32 1.24
N THR A 69 -0.32 10.29 1.07
CA THR A 69 -0.63 11.71 1.01
C THR A 69 -0.64 12.15 -0.45
N LEU A 70 -1.78 12.69 -0.90
CA LEU A 70 -1.98 13.16 -2.27
C LEU A 70 -2.12 14.68 -2.26
N GLU A 71 -1.38 15.35 -3.13
CA GLU A 71 -1.49 16.78 -3.36
C GLU A 71 -2.37 17.02 -4.59
N TYR A 72 -3.53 17.63 -4.42
CA TYR A 72 -4.47 17.91 -5.51
C TYR A 72 -5.24 19.20 -5.26
N GLU A 73 -5.77 19.79 -6.32
CA GLU A 73 -6.63 20.95 -6.27
C GLU A 73 -8.03 20.58 -6.77
N THR A 74 -9.03 21.19 -6.18
CA THR A 74 -10.40 21.14 -6.66
C THR A 74 -10.84 22.54 -7.05
N PRO A 75 -11.63 22.71 -8.12
CA PRO A 75 -12.16 24.02 -8.50
C PRO A 75 -12.79 24.72 -7.29
N SER A 76 -12.33 25.94 -7.02
CA SER A 76 -12.88 26.74 -5.94
C SER A 76 -14.27 27.24 -6.34
N PRO A 77 -15.30 27.12 -5.49
CA PRO A 77 -16.65 27.60 -5.78
C PRO A 77 -16.76 29.14 -5.80
N ILE A 78 -15.68 29.86 -5.47
CA ILE A 78 -15.60 31.34 -5.47
C ILE A 78 -14.58 31.87 -6.49
N ALA A 79 -14.17 31.05 -7.47
CA ALA A 79 -13.31 31.49 -8.57
C ALA A 79 -14.04 32.42 -9.55
#